data_AF-A0A4P2Q5L2-F1
#
_entry.id   AF-A0A4P2Q5L2-F1
#
_cell.length_a   1.000
_cell.length_b   1.000
_cell.length_c   1.000
_cell.angle_alpha   90.00
_cell.angle_beta   90.00
_cell.angle_gamma   90.00
#
_symmetry.space_group_name_H-M   'P 1'
#
loop_
_entity.id
_entity.type
_entity.pdbx_description
1 polymer ?
#
loop_
_entity_poly.entity_id
_entity_poly.type
_entity_poly.pdbx_seq_one_letter_code
_entity_poly.pdbx_strand_id
1 'polypeptide(L)'
;MSARAPLPLGLQRPSAVEPPRAEGWPPPPHDPRERELALLVAGWEVRVFGGRKFAYFVTRGFWHLQLWHPEARVSVLTPSRLTRGLYEAYPIANWKAQAPDYDRLVTLLGGLVAAKLPDRATLLRLERALVTEVVRGSGGVLS
;
A
#
# COMPACT_ATOMS: atom_id res chain seq x y z
N MET A 1 15.13 45.05 -11.35
CA MET A 1 14.23 44.35 -10.40
C MET A 1 13.13 43.67 -11.19
N SER A 2 13.05 42.34 -11.18
CA SER A 2 11.90 41.63 -11.75
C SER A 2 11.72 40.30 -11.01
N ALA A 3 10.60 40.19 -10.32
CA ALA A 3 10.21 39.05 -9.52
C ALA A 3 9.71 37.92 -10.45
N ARG A 4 10.28 36.72 -10.32
CA ARG A 4 9.68 35.49 -10.88
C ARG A 4 8.76 34.89 -9.81
N ALA A 5 7.48 34.86 -10.11
CA ALA A 5 6.48 34.11 -9.36
C ALA A 5 6.79 32.60 -9.43
N PRO A 6 6.53 31.83 -8.35
CA PRO A 6 6.59 30.37 -8.41
C PRO A 6 5.40 29.80 -9.18
N LEU A 7 5.67 28.88 -10.11
CA LEU A 7 4.68 28.11 -10.87
C LEU A 7 3.92 27.14 -9.92
N PRO A 8 2.63 26.85 -10.19
CA PRO A 8 1.81 26.00 -9.33
C PRO A 8 2.24 24.52 -9.39
N LEU A 9 2.02 23.84 -8.24
CA LEU A 9 2.23 22.42 -7.97
C LEU A 9 1.93 21.54 -9.19
N GLY A 10 3.00 20.92 -9.71
CA GLY A 10 2.95 20.07 -10.89
C GLY A 10 2.13 18.80 -10.67
N LEU A 11 1.03 18.69 -11.41
CA LEU A 11 0.65 17.44 -12.06
C LEU A 11 1.86 16.95 -12.85
N GLN A 12 2.58 15.96 -12.32
CA GLN A 12 3.73 15.39 -13.03
C GLN A 12 3.30 14.65 -14.29
N ARG A 13 4.07 14.87 -15.36
CA ARG A 13 3.92 14.33 -16.73
C ARG A 13 3.97 12.80 -16.79
N PRO A 14 3.38 12.19 -17.85
CA PRO A 14 3.24 10.75 -17.99
C PRO A 14 4.58 10.09 -18.28
N SER A 15 4.91 9.02 -17.56
CA SER A 15 6.08 8.21 -17.84
C SER A 15 5.74 6.72 -17.80
N ALA A 16 6.25 6.02 -18.82
CA ALA A 16 6.15 4.60 -19.15
C ALA A 16 4.78 4.11 -19.67
N VAL A 17 4.76 3.78 -20.97
CA VAL A 17 3.79 2.87 -21.58
C VAL A 17 3.96 1.53 -20.87
N GLU A 18 3.02 1.18 -19.99
CA GLU A 18 2.96 -0.17 -19.40
C GLU A 18 2.51 -1.20 -20.46
N PRO A 19 3.04 -2.43 -20.42
CA PRO A 19 2.61 -3.50 -21.31
C PRO A 19 1.11 -3.83 -21.12
N PRO A 20 0.46 -4.44 -22.11
CA PRO A 20 -0.97 -4.75 -22.05
C PRO A 20 -1.26 -5.63 -20.81
N ARG A 21 -1.96 -5.01 -19.84
CA ARG A 21 -2.25 -5.59 -18.52
C ARG A 21 -3.20 -6.78 -18.67
N ALA A 22 -2.92 -7.87 -17.94
CA ALA A 22 -3.87 -8.96 -17.75
C ALA A 22 -5.19 -8.38 -17.20
N GLU A 23 -6.30 -8.63 -17.88
CA GLU A 23 -7.58 -7.95 -17.67
C GLU A 23 -8.01 -7.94 -16.20
N GLY A 24 -7.94 -6.75 -15.60
CA GLY A 24 -8.59 -6.41 -14.34
C GLY A 24 -7.84 -6.73 -13.04
N TRP A 25 -6.57 -7.11 -13.06
CA TRP A 25 -5.74 -7.17 -11.84
C TRP A 25 -4.79 -5.97 -11.77
N PRO A 26 -4.56 -5.40 -10.56
CA PRO A 26 -3.56 -4.35 -10.41
C PRO A 26 -2.14 -4.91 -10.70
N PRO A 27 -1.25 -4.12 -11.31
CA PRO A 27 0.12 -4.54 -11.58
C PRO A 27 0.94 -4.58 -10.28
N PRO A 28 2.09 -5.28 -10.26
CA PRO A 28 3.05 -5.15 -9.17
C PRO A 28 3.47 -3.68 -8.98
N PRO A 29 3.66 -3.18 -7.74
CA PRO A 29 3.63 -3.90 -6.45
C PRO A 29 2.23 -4.04 -5.82
N HIS A 30 1.17 -3.67 -6.56
CA HIS A 30 -0.22 -3.69 -6.10
C HIS A 30 -0.95 -5.00 -6.39
N ASP A 31 -0.34 -5.97 -7.10
CA ASP A 31 -0.91 -7.29 -7.35
C ASP A 31 -1.06 -8.07 -6.03
N PRO A 32 -2.30 -8.36 -5.56
CA PRO A 32 -2.50 -9.10 -4.33
C PRO A 32 -1.99 -10.53 -4.38
N ARG A 33 -1.86 -11.13 -5.57
CA ARG A 33 -1.45 -12.54 -5.76
C ARG A 33 0.02 -12.77 -5.44
N GLU A 34 0.83 -11.72 -5.37
CA GLU A 34 2.23 -11.80 -4.95
C GLU A 34 2.40 -11.94 -3.43
N ARG A 35 1.30 -11.90 -2.68
CA ARG A 35 1.27 -11.86 -1.22
C ARG A 35 0.32 -12.88 -0.63
N GLU A 36 0.65 -13.32 0.57
CA GLU A 36 -0.16 -14.21 1.38
C GLU A 36 -1.22 -13.42 2.15
N LEU A 37 -2.43 -13.99 2.26
CA LEU A 37 -3.49 -13.45 3.10
C LEU A 37 -3.12 -13.65 4.57
N ALA A 38 -2.97 -12.55 5.31
CA ALA A 38 -2.71 -12.59 6.75
C ALA A 38 -4.00 -12.53 7.57
N LEU A 39 -4.96 -11.68 7.17
CA LEU A 39 -6.22 -11.49 7.88
C LEU A 39 -7.29 -10.79 7.02
N LEU A 40 -8.55 -10.88 7.47
CA LEU A 40 -9.69 -10.15 6.91
C LEU A 40 -10.20 -9.13 7.94
N VAL A 41 -10.31 -7.85 7.55
CA VAL A 41 -10.88 -6.78 8.39
C VAL A 41 -11.82 -5.92 7.56
N ALA A 42 -13.08 -5.86 7.96
CA ALA A 42 -14.11 -5.00 7.34
C ALA A 42 -14.20 -5.14 5.80
N GLY A 43 -14.10 -6.38 5.28
CA GLY A 43 -14.13 -6.64 3.84
C GLY A 43 -12.79 -6.43 3.11
N TRP A 44 -11.76 -5.96 3.83
CA TRP A 44 -10.41 -5.82 3.30
C TRP A 44 -9.54 -7.00 3.70
N GLU A 45 -8.81 -7.53 2.72
CA GLU A 45 -7.74 -8.49 2.93
C GLU A 45 -6.46 -7.73 3.30
N VAL A 46 -5.85 -8.06 4.44
CA VAL A 46 -4.48 -7.61 4.71
C VAL A 46 -3.54 -8.68 4.22
N ARG A 47 -2.67 -8.30 3.29
CA ARG A 47 -1.74 -9.18 2.62
C ARG A 47 -0.30 -8.78 2.86
N VAL A 48 0.55 -9.78 3.04
CA VAL A 48 1.98 -9.62 3.34
C VAL A 48 2.83 -10.58 2.49
N PHE A 49 4.10 -10.23 2.27
CA PHE A 49 5.03 -11.24 1.78
C PHE A 49 5.29 -12.28 2.87
N GLY A 50 5.45 -13.56 2.52
CA GLY A 50 5.90 -14.58 3.46
C GLY A 50 7.41 -14.79 3.47
N GLY A 51 7.87 -15.61 4.43
CA GLY A 51 9.21 -16.20 4.46
C GLY A 51 10.39 -15.21 4.39
N ARG A 52 11.45 -15.60 3.65
CA ARG A 52 12.70 -14.81 3.52
C ARG A 52 12.48 -13.42 2.94
N LYS A 53 11.49 -13.27 2.05
CA LYS A 53 11.13 -11.98 1.46
C LYS A 53 10.65 -11.04 2.57
N PHE A 54 9.72 -11.48 3.42
CA PHE A 54 9.26 -10.68 4.56
C PHE A 54 10.40 -10.13 5.42
N ALA A 55 11.30 -11.00 5.89
CA ALA A 55 12.42 -10.61 6.76
C ALA A 55 13.34 -9.57 6.09
N TYR A 56 13.62 -9.74 4.79
CA TYR A 56 14.38 -8.77 4.01
C TYR A 56 13.70 -7.39 3.96
N PHE A 57 12.39 -7.33 3.70
CA PHE A 57 11.67 -6.06 3.60
C PHE A 57 11.58 -5.36 4.96
N VAL A 58 11.33 -6.09 6.05
CA VAL A 58 11.24 -5.52 7.40
C VAL A 58 12.57 -4.92 7.85
N THR A 59 13.66 -5.68 7.78
CA THR A 59 14.98 -5.25 8.25
C THR A 59 15.54 -4.04 7.49
N ARG A 60 15.09 -3.80 6.25
CA ARG A 60 15.50 -2.66 5.43
C ARG A 60 14.55 -1.45 5.52
N GLY A 61 13.42 -1.57 6.24
CA GLY A 61 12.36 -0.55 6.28
C GLY A 61 11.59 -0.40 4.96
N PHE A 62 11.63 -1.44 4.11
CA PHE A 62 10.89 -1.50 2.85
C PHE A 62 9.50 -2.12 3.01
N TRP A 63 9.26 -2.78 4.13
CA TRP A 63 7.99 -3.42 4.42
C TRP A 63 6.83 -2.44 4.53
N HIS A 64 5.72 -2.80 3.89
CA HIS A 64 4.41 -2.18 4.01
C HIS A 64 3.35 -3.27 3.91
N LEU A 65 2.21 -3.03 4.55
CA LEU A 65 1.03 -3.85 4.36
C LEU A 65 0.39 -3.55 3.02
N GLN A 66 -0.26 -4.56 2.45
CA GLN A 66 -1.21 -4.36 1.38
C GLN A 66 -2.62 -4.58 1.93
N LEU A 67 -3.51 -3.61 1.71
CA LEU A 67 -4.94 -3.77 1.90
C LEU A 67 -5.57 -4.00 0.53
N TRP A 68 -6.18 -5.15 0.33
CA TRP A 68 -6.84 -5.52 -0.91
C TRP A 68 -8.34 -5.62 -0.70
N HIS A 69 -9.12 -4.91 -1.51
CA HIS A 69 -10.58 -5.03 -1.53
C HIS A 69 -10.98 -5.89 -2.75
N PRO A 70 -11.41 -7.15 -2.55
CA PRO A 70 -11.61 -8.10 -3.64
C PRO A 70 -12.71 -7.69 -4.62
N GLU A 71 -13.82 -7.14 -4.13
CA GLU A 71 -14.95 -6.74 -4.97
C GLU A 71 -14.66 -5.48 -5.79
N ALA A 72 -14.02 -4.50 -5.16
CA ALA A 72 -13.69 -3.22 -5.80
C ALA A 72 -12.40 -3.28 -6.62
N ARG A 73 -11.64 -4.36 -6.46
CA ARG A 73 -10.31 -4.57 -7.02
C ARG A 73 -9.34 -3.43 -6.75
N VAL A 74 -9.42 -2.87 -5.54
CA VAL A 74 -8.57 -1.77 -5.08
C VAL A 74 -7.51 -2.31 -4.11
N SER A 75 -6.28 -1.88 -4.32
CA SER A 75 -5.09 -2.23 -3.57
C SER A 75 -4.51 -0.95 -2.96
N VAL A 76 -4.33 -0.95 -1.64
CA VAL A 76 -3.68 0.13 -0.90
C VAL A 76 -2.39 -0.41 -0.28
N LEU A 77 -1.28 0.28 -0.49
CA LEU A 77 -0.01 0.01 0.19
C LEU A 77 0.18 1.02 1.31
N THR A 78 0.56 0.55 2.49
CA THR A 78 0.89 1.44 3.60
C THR A 78 2.26 2.11 3.41
N PRO A 79 2.56 3.20 4.13
CA PRO A 79 3.85 3.88 4.05
C PRO A 79 5.04 2.97 4.34
N SER A 80 6.03 2.97 3.44
CA SER A 80 7.38 2.45 3.69
C SER A 80 8.42 3.26 2.93
N ARG A 81 9.71 2.91 3.08
CA ARG A 81 10.76 3.55 2.28
C ARG A 81 10.58 3.34 0.77
N LEU A 82 9.88 2.27 0.34
CA LEU A 82 9.58 2.04 -1.09
C LEU A 82 8.49 2.96 -1.61
N THR A 83 7.50 3.27 -0.78
CA THR A 83 6.44 4.22 -1.12
C THR A 83 6.81 5.66 -0.75
N ARG A 84 8.08 5.92 -0.41
CA ARG A 84 8.61 7.22 0.06
C ARG A 84 7.83 7.80 1.24
N GLY A 85 7.33 6.93 2.11
CA GLY A 85 6.55 7.31 3.29
C GLY A 85 5.10 7.71 2.99
N LEU A 86 4.59 7.42 1.79
CA LEU A 86 3.22 7.72 1.38
C LEU A 86 2.37 6.45 1.34
N TYR A 87 1.07 6.61 1.52
CA TYR A 87 0.12 5.58 1.07
C TYR A 87 0.06 5.60 -0.46
N GLU A 88 -0.04 4.43 -1.08
CA GLU A 88 -0.32 4.30 -2.51
C GLU A 88 -1.61 3.52 -2.71
N ALA A 89 -2.52 4.01 -3.56
CA ALA A 89 -3.77 3.33 -3.87
C ALA A 89 -3.90 3.11 -5.38
N TYR A 90 -4.41 1.94 -5.77
CA TYR A 90 -4.57 1.56 -7.17
C TYR A 90 -5.74 0.56 -7.34
N PRO A 91 -6.55 0.65 -8.42
CA PRO A 91 -6.61 1.76 -9.35
C PRO A 91 -7.47 2.88 -8.77
N ILE A 92 -7.05 4.12 -9.00
CA ILE A 92 -7.85 5.33 -8.77
C ILE A 92 -7.93 6.02 -10.12
N ALA A 93 -9.12 6.01 -10.75
CA ALA A 93 -9.31 6.45 -12.14
C ALA A 93 -8.30 5.83 -13.13
N ASN A 94 -8.07 4.50 -13.01
CA ASN A 94 -7.08 3.73 -13.79
C ASN A 94 -5.61 4.11 -13.59
N TRP A 95 -5.33 4.95 -12.58
CA TRP A 95 -3.99 5.41 -12.23
C TRP A 95 -3.63 5.11 -10.78
N LYS A 96 -2.36 5.34 -10.42
CA LYS A 96 -1.89 5.26 -9.03
C LYS A 96 -2.11 6.61 -8.34
N ALA A 97 -2.83 6.60 -7.22
CA ALA A 97 -2.91 7.76 -6.34
C ALA A 97 -1.97 7.61 -5.14
N GLN A 98 -1.52 8.74 -4.60
CA GLN A 98 -0.72 8.78 -3.38
C GLN A 98 -1.38 9.68 -2.35
N ALA A 99 -1.27 9.30 -1.08
CA ALA A 99 -1.76 10.09 0.03
C ALA A 99 -0.67 10.23 1.11
N PRO A 100 -0.45 11.44 1.67
CA PRO A 100 0.54 11.66 2.71
C PRO A 100 0.12 11.10 4.07
N ASP A 101 -1.19 10.95 4.28
CA ASP A 101 -1.76 10.50 5.54
C ASP A 101 -3.06 9.70 5.31
N TYR A 102 -3.55 9.15 6.40
CA TYR A 102 -4.69 8.26 6.41
C TYR A 102 -6.01 8.96 6.04
N ASP A 103 -6.20 10.20 6.50
CA ASP A 103 -7.44 10.94 6.26
C ASP A 103 -7.55 11.36 4.78
N ARG A 104 -6.41 11.72 4.17
CA ARG A 104 -6.30 11.96 2.73
C ARG A 104 -6.55 10.70 1.92
N LEU A 105 -6.04 9.55 2.36
CA LEU A 105 -6.34 8.26 1.73
C LEU A 105 -7.85 7.95 1.77
N VAL A 106 -8.48 8.12 2.93
CA VAL A 106 -9.93 7.91 3.09
C VAL A 106 -10.72 8.85 2.17
N THR A 107 -10.32 10.11 2.08
CA THR A 107 -10.96 11.08 1.17
C THR A 107 -10.84 10.65 -0.29
N LEU A 108 -9.66 10.16 -0.71
CA LEU A 108 -9.43 9.68 -2.08
C LEU A 108 -10.27 8.44 -2.41
N LEU A 109 -10.48 7.54 -1.45
CA LEU A 109 -11.20 6.29 -1.64
C LEU A 109 -12.71 6.40 -1.41
N GLY A 110 -13.16 7.39 -0.63
CA GLY A 110 -14.57 7.57 -0.26
C GLY A 110 -15.52 7.79 -1.43
N GLY A 111 -15.01 8.08 -2.63
CA GLY A 111 -15.79 8.13 -3.87
C GLY A 111 -15.78 6.85 -4.70
N LEU A 112 -15.01 5.82 -4.32
CA LEU A 112 -14.69 4.67 -5.18
C LEU A 112 -15.09 3.31 -4.60
N VAL A 113 -15.07 3.17 -3.28
CA VAL A 113 -15.34 1.89 -2.62
C VAL A 113 -16.47 2.07 -1.62
N ALA A 114 -17.54 1.27 -1.76
CA ALA A 114 -18.66 1.30 -0.83
C ALA A 114 -18.26 0.83 0.58
N ALA A 115 -17.25 -0.04 0.68
CA ALA A 115 -16.69 -0.48 1.95
C ALA A 115 -15.80 0.58 2.59
N LYS A 116 -16.08 0.86 3.87
CA LYS A 116 -15.25 1.73 4.70
C LYS A 116 -13.88 1.07 4.93
N LEU A 117 -12.81 1.83 4.78
CA LEU A 117 -11.48 1.34 5.13
C LEU A 117 -11.40 0.96 6.63
N PRO A 118 -10.54 0.00 7.01
CA PRO A 118 -10.26 -0.31 8.41
C PRO A 118 -9.83 0.93 9.19
N ASP A 119 -10.22 1.12 10.44
CA ASP A 119 -9.81 2.33 11.17
C ASP A 119 -8.28 2.41 11.34
N ARG A 120 -7.76 3.65 11.44
CA ARG A 120 -6.31 3.91 11.51
C ARG A 120 -5.64 3.19 12.68
N ALA A 121 -6.30 3.10 13.83
CA ALA A 121 -5.73 2.47 15.01
C ALA A 121 -5.59 0.95 14.81
N THR A 122 -6.56 0.33 14.14
CA THR A 122 -6.48 -1.08 13.73
C THR A 122 -5.31 -1.33 12.79
N LEU A 123 -5.13 -0.52 11.75
CA LEU A 123 -3.98 -0.67 10.84
C LEU A 123 -2.64 -0.54 11.57
N LEU A 124 -2.48 0.46 12.43
CA LEU A 124 -1.24 0.63 13.20
C LEU A 124 -0.99 -0.54 14.17
N ARG A 125 -2.04 -1.10 14.79
CA ARG A 125 -1.91 -2.29 15.64
C ARG A 125 -1.45 -3.49 14.83
N LEU A 126 -2.02 -3.71 13.65
CA LEU A 126 -1.64 -4.79 12.75
C LEU A 126 -0.19 -4.65 12.28
N GLU A 127 0.21 -3.45 11.89
CA GLU A 127 1.59 -3.18 11.48
C GLU A 127 2.58 -3.54 12.59
N ARG A 128 2.31 -3.07 13.81
CA ARG A 128 3.17 -3.33 14.97
C ARG A 128 3.17 -4.80 15.37
N ALA A 129 2.03 -5.48 15.37
CA ALA A 129 1.92 -6.88 15.74
C ALA A 129 2.73 -7.77 14.78
N LEU A 130 2.56 -7.57 13.47
CA LEU A 130 3.26 -8.34 12.44
C LEU A 130 4.77 -8.10 12.47
N VAL A 131 5.22 -6.85 12.71
CA VAL A 131 6.65 -6.57 12.89
C VAL A 131 7.18 -7.23 14.16
N THR A 132 6.44 -7.17 15.27
CA THR A 132 6.86 -7.74 16.56
C THR A 132 7.04 -9.24 16.48
N GLU A 133 6.10 -9.95 15.85
CA GLU A 133 6.19 -11.40 15.64
C GLU A 133 7.47 -11.78 14.88
N VAL A 134 7.90 -10.96 13.92
CA VAL A 134 9.13 -11.24 13.19
C VAL A 134 10.38 -10.82 13.94
N VAL A 135 10.36 -9.74 14.72
CA VAL A 135 11.48 -9.43 15.62
C VAL A 135 11.68 -10.57 16.63
N ARG A 136 10.60 -11.18 17.12
CA ARG A 136 10.64 -12.34 18.01
C ARG A 136 11.04 -13.64 17.30
N GLY A 137 10.45 -13.93 16.15
CA GLY A 137 10.74 -15.13 15.34
C GLY A 137 12.12 -15.12 14.69
N SER A 138 12.70 -13.95 14.42
CA SER A 138 14.08 -13.84 13.92
C SER A 138 15.14 -14.06 15.01
N GLY A 139 14.73 -14.17 16.27
CA GLY A 139 15.59 -14.52 17.40
C GLY A 139 15.61 -16.02 17.74
N GLY A 140 14.83 -16.84 17.05
CA GLY A 140 14.73 -18.28 17.28
C GLY A 140 14.80 -19.05 15.98
N VAL A 141 15.86 -19.84 15.82
CA VAL A 141 15.92 -20.91 14.82
C VAL A 141 14.77 -21.87 15.13
N LEU A 142 13.76 -21.91 14.25
CA LEU A 142 12.84 -23.04 14.19
C LEU A 142 13.52 -24.09 13.31
N SER A 143 14.19 -25.03 13.97
CA SER A 143 14.57 -26.34 13.43
C SER A 143 13.33 -27.21 13.22
#